data_AF-A0A350P023-F1
#
_entry.id   AF-A0A350P023-F1
#
_cell.length_a   1.000
_cell.length_b   1.000
_cell.length_c   1.000
_cell.angle_alpha   90.00
_cell.angle_beta   90.00
_cell.angle_gamma   90.00
#
_symmetry.space_group_name_H-M   'P 1'
#
loop_
_entity.id
_entity.type
_entity.pdbx_description
1 polymer ?
#
loop_
_entity_poly.entity_id
_entity_poly.type
_entity_poly.pdbx_seq_one_letter_code
_entity_poly.pdbx_strand_id
1 'polypeptide(L)'
;MMAKLEVFQNGNFSNGDPVYQIGKKNAEGGFDVEIFDLMSETEAKAKLKTINGASKAKPDEDIVETTLDELGRMTKAQIEEFAREFGVELDRRQKKTDLVNQAYECQFDG
;
A
#
# COMPACT_ATOMS: atom_id res chain seq x y z
N MET A 1 -13.26 -23.66 -9.54
CA MET A 1 -13.21 -22.26 -10.03
C MET A 1 -12.66 -21.42 -8.88
N MET A 2 -11.70 -20.52 -9.13
CA MET A 2 -11.28 -19.58 -8.10
C MET A 2 -12.46 -18.65 -7.80
N ALA A 3 -12.99 -18.72 -6.59
CA ALA A 3 -14.09 -17.86 -6.17
C ALA A 3 -13.61 -16.41 -6.20
N LYS A 4 -14.26 -15.60 -7.02
CA LYS A 4 -13.93 -14.18 -7.18
C LYS A 4 -14.37 -13.44 -5.92
N LEU A 5 -13.43 -12.70 -5.32
CA LEU A 5 -13.75 -11.78 -4.23
C LEU A 5 -14.58 -10.61 -4.78
N GLU A 6 -15.60 -10.20 -4.04
CA GLU A 6 -16.52 -9.12 -4.38
C GLU A 6 -16.75 -8.23 -3.15
N VAL A 7 -16.95 -6.93 -3.40
CA VAL A 7 -17.37 -5.98 -2.37
C VAL A 7 -18.88 -6.12 -2.16
N PHE A 8 -19.31 -6.21 -0.91
CA PHE A 8 -20.73 -6.19 -0.55
C PHE A 8 -20.96 -5.36 0.71
N GLN A 9 -22.16 -4.80 0.86
CA GLN A 9 -22.55 -4.06 2.06
C GLN A 9 -22.97 -5.05 3.15
N ASN A 10 -22.32 -5.01 4.32
CA ASN A 10 -22.63 -5.88 5.46
C ASN A 10 -23.26 -5.14 6.65
N GLY A 11 -23.67 -3.88 6.45
CA GLY A 11 -24.40 -3.12 7.45
C GLY A 11 -24.20 -1.63 7.28
N ASN A 12 -24.43 -0.91 8.39
CA ASN A 12 -24.22 0.53 8.50
C ASN A 12 -23.51 0.81 9.84
N PHE A 13 -22.63 1.81 9.84
CA PHE A 13 -22.04 2.38 11.04
C PHE A 13 -23.12 3.03 11.90
N SER A 14 -22.82 3.30 13.18
CA SER A 14 -23.78 3.91 14.11
C SER A 14 -24.25 5.32 13.69
N ASN A 15 -23.52 5.98 12.79
CA ASN A 15 -23.89 7.26 12.19
C ASN A 15 -24.81 7.12 10.95
N GLY A 16 -25.13 5.90 10.53
CA GLY A 16 -25.96 5.60 9.36
C GLY A 16 -25.19 5.36 8.06
N ASP A 17 -23.87 5.58 8.03
CA ASP A 17 -23.07 5.37 6.82
C ASP A 17 -22.95 3.87 6.51
N PRO A 18 -23.08 3.45 5.24
CA PRO A 18 -22.99 2.04 4.86
C PRO A 18 -21.58 1.49 5.05
N VAL A 19 -21.49 0.28 5.62
CA VAL A 19 -20.26 -0.48 5.81
C VAL A 19 -20.15 -1.53 4.71
N TYR A 20 -19.02 -1.53 4.04
CA TYR A 20 -18.69 -2.49 2.99
C TYR A 20 -17.57 -3.42 3.44
N GLN A 21 -17.67 -4.67 3.01
CA GLN A 21 -16.69 -5.74 3.27
C GLN A 21 -16.43 -6.53 1.98
N ILE A 22 -15.39 -7.37 2.02
CA ILE A 22 -14.95 -8.15 0.87
C ILE A 22 -15.09 -9.64 1.17
N GLY A 23 -15.72 -10.37 0.26
CA GLY A 23 -15.96 -11.79 0.43
C GLY A 23 -16.31 -12.51 -0.85
N LYS A 24 -16.56 -13.80 -0.74
CA LYS A 24 -16.90 -14.69 -1.85
C LYS A 24 -18.39 -14.99 -1.83
N LYS A 25 -19.04 -14.89 -2.99
CA LYS A 25 -20.44 -15.31 -3.10
C LYS A 25 -20.54 -16.82 -2.85
N ASN A 26 -21.35 -17.21 -1.88
CA ASN A 26 -21.60 -18.61 -1.56
C ASN A 26 -22.70 -19.19 -2.48
N ALA A 27 -22.84 -20.51 -2.49
CA ALA A 27 -23.84 -21.19 -3.32
C ALA A 27 -25.29 -20.85 -2.91
N GLU A 28 -25.49 -20.36 -1.69
CA GLU A 28 -26.79 -19.97 -1.13
C GLU A 28 -27.20 -18.53 -1.47
N GLY A 29 -26.37 -17.80 -2.21
CA GLY A 29 -26.63 -16.42 -2.63
C GLY A 29 -26.22 -15.34 -1.64
N GLY A 30 -25.69 -15.72 -0.47
CA GLY A 30 -25.01 -14.84 0.47
C GLY A 30 -23.53 -14.66 0.15
N PHE A 31 -22.80 -13.97 1.04
CA PHE A 31 -21.37 -13.77 0.94
C PHE A 31 -20.66 -14.36 2.16
N ASP A 32 -19.59 -15.12 1.90
CA ASP A 32 -18.64 -15.55 2.92
C ASP A 32 -17.55 -14.47 3.05
N VAL A 33 -17.47 -13.84 4.22
CA VAL A 33 -16.56 -12.71 4.48
C VAL A 33 -15.13 -13.24 4.55
N GLU A 34 -14.24 -12.75 3.67
CA GLU A 34 -12.80 -13.03 3.81
C GLU A 34 -12.04 -11.87 4.45
N ILE A 35 -12.56 -10.63 4.33
CA ILE A 35 -11.97 -9.44 4.93
C ILE A 35 -13.03 -8.75 5.79
N PHE A 36 -12.77 -8.74 7.10
CA PHE A 36 -13.68 -8.25 8.13
C PHE A 36 -13.54 -6.76 8.43
N ASP A 37 -12.59 -6.08 7.79
CA ASP A 37 -12.36 -4.64 7.95
C ASP A 37 -13.64 -3.85 7.61
N LEU A 38 -14.07 -2.99 8.55
CA LEU A 38 -15.22 -2.11 8.35
C LEU A 38 -14.76 -0.88 7.57
N MET A 39 -15.23 -0.72 6.33
CA MET A 39 -14.74 0.36 5.47
C MET A 39 -15.84 0.93 4.58
N SER A 40 -15.59 2.11 4.00
CA SER A 40 -16.47 2.72 3.01
C SER A 40 -16.41 1.98 1.67
N GLU A 41 -17.36 2.26 0.78
CA GLU A 41 -17.42 1.63 -0.56
C GLU A 41 -16.13 1.85 -1.35
N THR A 42 -15.56 3.06 -1.26
CA THR A 42 -14.34 3.46 -1.97
C THR A 42 -13.14 2.67 -1.48
N GLU A 43 -13.03 2.50 -0.17
CA GLU A 43 -11.95 1.73 0.47
C GLU A 43 -12.07 0.24 0.14
N ALA A 44 -13.28 -0.32 0.19
CA ALA A 44 -13.52 -1.72 -0.17
C ALA A 44 -13.19 -2.00 -1.63
N LYS A 45 -13.58 -1.11 -2.55
CA LYS A 45 -13.21 -1.24 -3.96
C LYS A 45 -11.71 -1.11 -4.17
N ALA A 46 -11.04 -0.20 -3.47
CA ALA A 46 -9.60 -0.03 -3.54
C ALA A 46 -8.87 -1.29 -3.04
N LYS A 47 -9.24 -1.79 -1.87
CA LYS A 47 -8.67 -3.01 -1.29
C LYS A 47 -8.94 -4.23 -2.17
N LEU A 48 -10.16 -4.39 -2.69
CA LEU A 48 -10.49 -5.46 -3.65
C LEU A 48 -9.66 -5.36 -4.93
N LYS A 49 -9.43 -4.15 -5.44
CA LYS A 49 -8.58 -3.91 -6.61
C LYS A 49 -7.12 -4.24 -6.32
N THR A 50 -6.61 -3.95 -5.12
CA THR A 50 -5.25 -4.32 -4.70
C THR A 50 -5.10 -5.84 -4.60
N ILE A 51 -6.11 -6.55 -4.06
CA ILE A 51 -6.08 -8.02 -3.93
C ILE A 51 -6.20 -8.71 -5.29
N ASN A 52 -7.19 -8.30 -6.10
CA ASN A 52 -7.39 -8.84 -7.45
C ASN A 52 -6.32 -8.39 -8.45
N GLY A 53 -5.66 -7.28 -8.17
CA GLY A 53 -4.68 -6.62 -9.00
C GLY A 53 -3.38 -6.41 -8.26
N ALA A 54 -2.84 -7.45 -7.62
CA ALA A 54 -1.50 -7.50 -7.03
C ALA A 54 -0.35 -7.28 -8.06
N SER A 55 -0.57 -6.43 -9.05
CA SER A 55 0.42 -5.68 -9.80
C SER A 55 0.18 -4.18 -9.55
N LYS A 56 0.86 -3.70 -8.50
CA LYS A 56 1.12 -2.30 -8.13
C LYS A 56 -0.03 -1.52 -7.46
N ALA A 57 -0.05 -1.62 -6.13
CA ALA A 57 0.20 -0.52 -5.19
C ALA A 57 -0.78 -0.44 -4.00
N LYS A 58 -0.18 -0.07 -2.85
CA LYS A 58 -0.71 0.61 -1.64
C LYS A 58 -1.07 -0.29 -0.44
N PRO A 59 -1.18 0.27 0.78
CA PRO A 59 -0.39 1.32 1.47
C PRO A 59 -0.16 1.00 2.99
N ASP A 60 0.70 1.72 3.71
CA ASP A 60 0.60 1.79 5.19
C ASP A 60 1.09 3.17 5.68
N GLU A 61 0.22 3.89 6.38
CA GLU A 61 0.58 5.01 7.24
C GLU A 61 1.00 4.43 8.60
N ASP A 62 2.21 3.90 8.70
CA ASP A 62 2.93 3.71 9.96
C ASP A 62 4.40 3.43 9.61
N ILE A 63 5.24 4.45 9.80
CA ILE A 63 6.66 4.54 9.37
C ILE A 63 6.82 4.40 7.85
N VAL A 64 7.00 5.53 7.18
CA VAL A 64 7.22 5.62 5.72
C VAL A 64 8.61 5.08 5.38
N GLU A 65 8.80 3.77 5.45
CA GLU A 65 9.93 3.10 4.81
C GLU A 65 9.77 3.27 3.30
N THR A 66 10.63 4.10 2.70
CA THR A 66 10.58 4.32 1.26
C THR A 66 11.16 3.10 0.57
N THR A 67 10.42 2.53 -0.38
CA THR A 67 10.89 1.32 -1.06
C THR A 67 12.01 1.64 -2.07
N LEU A 68 12.88 0.66 -2.37
CA LEU A 68 13.90 0.79 -3.42
C LEU A 68 13.32 1.20 -4.78
N ASP A 69 12.11 0.74 -5.12
CA ASP A 69 11.45 1.07 -6.39
C ASP A 69 10.98 2.54 -6.42
N GLU A 70 10.58 3.09 -5.28
CA GLU A 70 10.21 4.51 -5.14
C GLU A 70 11.43 5.42 -5.19
N LEU A 71 12.50 5.10 -4.45
CA LEU A 71 13.80 5.78 -4.54
C LEU A 71 14.37 5.70 -5.97
N GLY A 72 14.19 4.56 -6.64
CA GLY A 72 14.57 4.35 -8.04
C GLY A 72 13.88 5.29 -9.03
N ARG A 73 12.70 5.80 -8.70
CA ARG A 73 11.94 6.77 -9.53
C ARG A 73 12.33 8.21 -9.25
N MET A 74 12.94 8.50 -8.11
CA MET A 74 13.42 9.84 -7.74
C MET A 74 14.65 10.27 -8.54
N THR A 75 14.91 11.56 -8.61
CA THR A 75 16.15 12.10 -9.16
C THR A 75 17.30 11.93 -8.16
N LYS A 76 18.55 12.01 -8.63
CA LYS A 76 19.73 11.95 -7.74
C LYS A 76 19.70 13.03 -6.63
N ALA A 77 19.10 14.19 -6.90
CA ALA A 77 18.95 15.25 -5.92
C ALA A 77 17.92 14.89 -4.84
N GLN A 78 16.78 14.32 -5.25
CA GLN A 78 15.75 13.86 -4.32
C GLN A 78 16.20 12.68 -3.45
N ILE A 79 17.00 11.76 -4.00
CA ILE A 79 17.58 10.64 -3.23
C ILE A 79 18.55 11.17 -2.16
N GLU A 80 19.33 12.19 -2.49
CA GLU A 80 20.23 12.85 -1.53
C GLU A 80 19.44 13.62 -0.46
N GLU A 81 18.39 14.34 -0.84
CA GLU A 81 17.51 15.06 0.10
C GLU A 81 16.85 14.10 1.08
N PHE A 82 16.36 12.95 0.60
CA PHE A 82 15.84 11.87 1.44
C PHE A 82 16.88 11.37 2.44
N ALA A 83 18.10 11.03 1.99
CA ALA A 83 19.16 10.57 2.91
C ALA A 83 19.59 11.64 3.93
N ARG A 84 19.54 12.92 3.55
CA ARG A 84 19.83 14.05 4.45
C ARG A 84 18.81 14.18 5.59
N GLU A 85 17.57 13.73 5.40
CA GLU A 85 16.58 13.65 6.50
C GLU A 85 17.05 12.71 7.62
N PHE A 86 17.83 11.68 7.27
CA PHE A 86 18.48 10.75 8.20
C PHE A 86 19.91 11.16 8.57
N GLY A 87 20.34 12.37 8.18
CA GLY A 87 21.67 12.89 8.48
C GLY A 87 22.81 12.33 7.61
N VAL A 88 22.50 11.65 6.50
CA VAL A 88 23.49 11.06 5.59
C VAL A 88 23.57 11.84 4.28
N GLU A 89 24.78 12.30 3.92
CA GLU A 89 25.03 13.01 2.67
C GLU A 89 25.60 12.07 1.60
N LEU A 90 24.87 11.88 0.50
CA LEU A 90 25.24 10.95 -0.55
C LEU A 90 26.14 11.58 -1.64
N ASP A 91 27.17 10.86 -2.08
CA ASP A 91 28.04 11.33 -3.18
C ASP A 91 27.40 11.12 -4.55
N ARG A 92 26.77 12.18 -5.08
CA ARG A 92 26.09 12.17 -6.39
C ARG A 92 26.95 11.83 -7.60
N ARG A 93 28.28 11.77 -7.46
CA ARG A 93 29.21 11.28 -8.50
C ARG A 93 29.08 9.78 -8.70
N GLN A 94 28.54 9.04 -7.73
CA GLN A 94 28.24 7.61 -7.83
C GLN A 94 27.08 7.31 -8.79
N LYS A 95 26.88 6.03 -9.11
CA LYS A 95 25.75 5.61 -9.95
C LYS A 95 24.45 5.75 -9.17
N LYS A 96 23.34 5.99 -9.90
CA LYS A 96 22.03 6.16 -9.27
C LYS A 96 21.61 4.93 -8.46
N THR A 97 21.92 3.73 -8.92
CA THR A 97 21.68 2.49 -8.17
C THR A 97 22.39 2.46 -6.83
N ASP A 98 23.65 2.91 -6.79
CA ASP A 98 24.42 2.95 -5.54
C ASP A 98 23.81 3.97 -4.57
N LEU A 99 23.35 5.13 -5.08
CA LEU A 99 22.65 6.15 -4.30
C LEU A 99 21.32 5.65 -3.73
N VAL A 100 20.55 4.90 -4.53
CA VAL A 100 19.27 4.32 -4.09
C VAL A 100 19.47 3.32 -2.97
N ASN A 101 20.48 2.45 -3.08
CA ASN A 101 20.78 1.48 -2.03
C ASN A 101 21.22 2.18 -0.74
N GLN A 102 22.13 3.16 -0.83
CA GLN A 102 22.56 3.92 0.34
C GLN A 102 21.40 4.66 1.00
N ALA A 103 20.57 5.36 0.22
CA ALA A 103 19.38 6.04 0.74
C ALA A 103 18.43 5.07 1.45
N TYR A 104 18.22 3.88 0.87
CA TYR A 104 17.40 2.84 1.47
C TYR A 104 18.00 2.32 2.77
N GLU A 105 19.32 2.12 2.85
CA GLU A 105 19.99 1.69 4.08
C GLU A 105 19.89 2.74 5.19
N CYS A 106 19.96 4.03 4.85
CA CYS A 106 19.89 5.14 5.82
C CYS A 106 18.60 5.16 6.65
N GLN A 107 17.48 4.65 6.11
CA GLN A 107 16.21 4.63 6.83
C GLN A 107 16.18 3.61 7.98
N PHE A 108 17.15 2.68 8.03
CA PHE A 108 17.26 1.63 9.05
C PHE A 108 18.41 1.84 10.03
N ASP A 109 19.32 2.77 9.74
CA ASP A 109 20.54 3.06 10.52
C ASP A 109 20.36 4.24 11.49
N GLY A 110 19.13 4.78 11.60
CA GLY A 110 18.75 5.94 12.42
C GLY A 110 18.46 5.64 13.90
#